data_AF-A0A380G6Y0-F1
#
_entry.id   AF-A0A380G6Y0-F1
#
_cell.length_a   1.000
_cell.length_b   1.000
_cell.length_c   1.000
_cell.angle_alpha   90.00
_cell.angle_beta   90.00
_cell.angle_gamma   90.00
#
_symmetry.space_group_name_H-M   'P 1'
#
loop_
_entity.id
_entity.type
_entity.pdbx_description
1 polymer ?
#
loop_
_entity_poly.entity_id
_entity_poly.type
_entity_poly.pdbx_seq_one_letter_code
_entity_poly.pdbx_strand_id
1 'polypeptide(L)'
;MTNFINNYYFSLVFATMLVFFSLPLTHWYTENVLLYGIMTFVILLSTVVTEMTLNKTHDLKAKAKKMSWTFVPMNIIVFSVFIFFIF
;
A
#
# COMPACT_ATOMS: atom_id res chain seq x y z
N MET A 1 5.06 -4.36 -21.81
CA MET A 1 5.25 -4.75 -20.40
C MET A 1 5.80 -3.61 -19.56
N THR A 2 6.86 -2.93 -19.99
CA THR A 2 7.53 -1.83 -19.27
C THR A 2 6.58 -0.69 -18.87
N ASN A 3 5.66 -0.29 -19.76
CA ASN A 3 4.70 0.77 -19.47
C ASN A 3 3.64 0.36 -18.43
N PHE A 4 3.27 -0.92 -18.36
CA PHE A 4 2.31 -1.40 -17.37
C PHE A 4 2.93 -1.42 -15.98
N ILE A 5 4.16 -1.95 -15.87
CA ILE A 5 4.91 -1.97 -14.61
C ILE A 5 5.20 -0.55 -14.14
N ASN A 6 5.57 0.37 -15.03
CA ASN A 6 5.81 1.78 -14.67
C ASN A 6 4.53 2.50 -14.21
N ASN A 7 3.39 2.19 -14.83
CA ASN A 7 2.12 2.81 -14.48
C ASN A 7 1.55 2.31 -13.14
N TYR A 8 1.86 1.07 -12.75
CA TYR A 8 1.35 0.43 -11.52
C TYR A 8 2.44 0.04 -10.52
N TYR A 9 3.64 0.61 -10.67
CA TYR A 9 4.81 0.26 -9.88
C TYR A 9 4.52 0.36 -8.38
N PHE A 10 3.91 1.47 -7.96
CA PHE A 10 3.66 1.72 -6.54
C PHE A 10 2.51 0.87 -6.01
N SER A 11 1.47 0.64 -6.81
CA SER A 11 0.39 -0.29 -6.47
C SER A 11 0.90 -1.71 -6.29
N LEU A 12 1.84 -2.15 -7.14
CA LEU A 12 2.48 -3.47 -7.02
C LEU A 12 3.34 -3.58 -5.76
N VAL A 13 4.12 -2.54 -5.44
CA VAL A 13 4.94 -2.49 -4.21
C VAL A 13 4.06 -2.51 -2.96
N PHE A 14 2.95 -1.77 -2.93
CA PHE A 14 2.02 -1.81 -1.81
C PHE A 14 1.30 -3.15 -1.70
N ALA A 15 0.91 -3.76 -2.82
CA ALA A 15 0.30 -5.08 -2.83
C ALA A 15 1.23 -6.12 -2.21
N THR A 16 2.51 -6.14 -2.59
CA THR A 16 3.47 -7.08 -2.01
C THR A 16 3.70 -6.80 -0.53
N MET A 17 3.85 -5.55 -0.11
CA MET A 17 3.96 -5.20 1.31
C MET A 17 2.76 -5.68 2.13
N LEU A 18 1.53 -5.44 1.65
CA LEU A 18 0.31 -5.88 2.35
C LEU A 18 0.20 -7.40 2.43
N VAL A 19 0.67 -8.13 1.42
CA VAL A 19 0.74 -9.60 1.48
C VAL A 19 1.78 -10.05 2.51
N PHE A 20 2.94 -9.42 2.59
CA PHE A 20 3.95 -9.77 3.60
C PHE A 20 3.48 -9.44 5.03
N PHE A 21 2.80 -8.31 5.23
CA PHE A 21 2.27 -7.93 6.53
C PHE A 21 1.06 -8.76 6.97
N SER A 22 0.36 -9.42 6.04
CA SER A 22 -0.76 -10.30 6.40
C SER A 22 -0.30 -11.56 7.11
N LEU A 23 0.89 -12.07 6.77
CA LEU A 23 1.45 -13.32 7.30
C LEU A 23 1.62 -13.33 8.83
N PRO A 24 2.20 -12.29 9.47
CA PRO A 24 2.31 -12.23 10.93
C PRO A 24 1.06 -11.69 11.64
N LEU A 25 0.26 -10.82 10.98
CA LEU A 25 -0.88 -10.16 11.63
C LEU A 25 -2.15 -11.00 11.68
N THR A 26 -2.38 -11.77 10.62
CA THR A 26 -3.44 -12.77 10.68
C THR A 26 -2.84 -13.94 11.43
N HIS A 27 -3.16 -14.08 12.73
CA HIS A 27 -3.02 -15.36 13.42
C HIS A 27 -3.80 -16.38 12.59
N TRP A 28 -3.14 -17.00 11.61
CA TRP A 28 -3.61 -17.99 10.64
C TRP A 28 -5.12 -18.30 10.77
N TYR A 29 -5.96 -17.40 10.24
CA TYR A 29 -7.43 -17.49 10.15
C TYR A 29 -8.30 -17.20 11.39
N THR A 30 -7.76 -16.87 12.56
CA THR A 30 -8.54 -16.91 13.82
C THR A 30 -9.21 -15.59 14.23
N GLU A 31 -8.61 -14.41 13.97
CA GLU A 31 -9.24 -13.10 14.25
C GLU A 31 -8.89 -12.04 13.19
N ASN A 32 -9.84 -11.13 12.91
CA ASN A 32 -9.68 -9.90 12.12
C ASN A 32 -9.26 -10.03 10.64
N VAL A 33 -9.27 -11.22 10.04
CA VAL A 33 -8.96 -11.43 8.60
C VAL A 33 -9.83 -10.56 7.68
N LEU A 34 -11.12 -10.43 8.00
CA LEU A 34 -12.06 -9.63 7.22
C LEU A 34 -11.74 -8.13 7.31
N LEU A 35 -11.38 -7.65 8.50
CA LEU A 35 -10.91 -6.27 8.73
C LEU A 35 -9.60 -5.98 7.98
N TYR A 36 -8.66 -6.92 8.01
CA TYR A 36 -7.40 -6.82 7.26
C TYR A 36 -7.65 -6.84 5.74
N GLY A 37 -8.58 -7.66 5.26
CA GLY A 37 -8.99 -7.71 3.86
C GLY A 37 -9.60 -6.40 3.38
N ILE A 38 -10.50 -5.81 4.18
CA ILE A 38 -11.09 -4.48 3.89
C ILE A 38 -10.00 -3.42 3.87
N MET A 39 -9.10 -3.41 4.86
CA MET A 39 -8.00 -2.44 4.92
C MET A 39 -7.08 -2.56 3.69
N THR A 40 -6.73 -3.79 3.32
CA THR A 40 -5.93 -4.09 2.13
C THR A 40 -6.62 -3.58 0.86
N PHE A 41 -7.92 -3.83 0.72
CA PHE A 41 -8.70 -3.37 -0.42
C PHE A 41 -8.75 -1.85 -0.53
N VAL A 42 -9.02 -1.15 0.58
CA VAL A 42 -9.07 0.31 0.65
C VAL A 42 -7.70 0.93 0.31
N ILE A 43 -6.63 0.39 0.90
CA ILE A 43 -5.27 0.85 0.62
C ILE A 43 -4.96 0.68 -0.87
N LEU A 44 -5.16 -0.52 -1.43
CA LEU A 44 -4.88 -0.80 -2.84
C LEU A 44 -5.68 0.08 -3.78
N LEU A 45 -6.99 0.24 -3.55
CA LEU A 45 -7.82 1.12 -4.37
C LEU A 45 -7.33 2.56 -4.32
N SER A 46 -7.04 3.08 -3.11
CA SER A 46 -6.55 4.45 -2.97
C SER A 46 -5.22 4.65 -3.71
N THR A 47 -4.31 3.67 -3.62
CA THR A 47 -3.01 3.70 -4.27
C THR A 47 -3.17 3.65 -5.78
N VAL A 48 -3.99 2.73 -6.31
CA VAL A 48 -4.26 2.60 -7.76
C VAL A 48 -4.89 3.86 -8.33
N VAL A 49 -5.91 4.42 -7.67
CA VAL A 49 -6.60 5.64 -8.14
C VAL A 49 -5.65 6.85 -8.10
N THR A 50 -4.86 6.98 -7.03
CA THR A 50 -3.83 8.01 -6.91
C THR A 50 -2.78 7.84 -8.00
N GLU A 51 -2.35 6.61 -8.24
CA GLU A 51 -1.36 6.27 -9.26
C GLU A 51 -1.85 6.56 -10.68
N MET A 52 -3.10 6.22 -10.99
CA MET A 52 -3.75 6.54 -12.27
C MET A 52 -3.87 8.06 -12.47
N THR A 53 -4.24 8.80 -11.42
CA THR A 53 -4.36 10.27 -11.48
C THR A 53 -3.01 10.93 -11.72
N LEU A 54 -1.96 10.44 -11.05
CA LEU A 54 -0.60 10.94 -11.20
C LEU A 54 0.04 10.55 -12.53
N ASN A 55 -0.25 9.37 -13.08
CA ASN A 55 0.24 8.96 -14.41
C ASN A 55 -0.21 9.91 -15.53
N LYS A 56 -1.34 10.60 -15.37
CA LYS A 56 -1.83 11.56 -16.37
C LYS A 56 -1.07 12.88 -16.39
N THR A 57 -0.37 13.22 -15.30
CA THR A 57 0.18 14.57 -15.08
C THR A 57 1.67 14.60 -14.78
N HIS A 58 2.26 13.48 -14.37
CA HIS A 58 3.64 13.44 -13.88
C HIS A 58 4.39 12.24 -14.46
N ASP A 59 5.63 12.49 -14.85
CA ASP A 59 6.58 11.45 -15.23
C ASP A 59 7.02 10.63 -14.00
N LEU A 60 7.56 9.43 -14.21
CA LEU A 60 7.79 8.42 -13.17
C LEU A 60 8.58 8.95 -11.96
N LYS A 61 9.59 9.80 -12.22
CA LYS A 61 10.44 10.41 -11.20
C LYS A 61 9.71 11.44 -10.34
N ALA A 62 8.85 12.26 -10.95
CA ALA A 62 8.06 13.26 -10.24
C ALA A 62 6.93 12.60 -9.43
N LYS A 63 6.34 11.54 -9.97
CA LYS A 63 5.39 10.67 -9.28
C LYS A 63 6.02 10.01 -8.06
N ALA A 64 7.23 9.45 -8.18
CA ALA A 64 7.96 8.86 -7.06
C ALA A 64 8.22 9.87 -5.94
N LYS A 65 8.60 11.11 -6.25
CA LYS A 65 8.83 12.16 -5.25
C LYS A 65 7.56 12.50 -4.47
N LYS A 66 6.42 12.64 -5.16
CA LYS A 66 5.12 12.90 -4.52
C LYS A 66 4.63 11.72 -3.71
N MET A 67 4.67 10.51 -4.26
CA MET A 67 4.25 9.30 -3.56
C MET A 67 5.14 9.01 -2.35
N SER A 68 6.45 9.23 -2.44
CA SER A 68 7.38 9.07 -1.30
C SER A 68 7.02 9.98 -0.13
N TRP A 69 6.64 11.23 -0.41
CA TRP A 69 6.18 12.17 0.62
C TRP A 69 4.90 11.70 1.33
N THR A 70 4.00 11.02 0.62
CA THR A 70 2.79 10.43 1.21
C THR A 70 3.08 9.07 1.88
N PHE A 71 4.12 8.36 1.42
CA PHE A 71 4.50 7.03 1.90
C PHE A 71 5.05 7.05 3.32
N VAL A 72 5.86 8.06 3.66
CA VAL A 72 6.46 8.20 4.99
C VAL A 72 5.41 8.30 6.09
N PRO A 73 4.44 9.23 6.05
CA PRO A 73 3.41 9.32 7.09
C PRO A 73 2.52 8.06 7.11
N MET A 74 2.22 7.47 5.95
CA MET A 74 1.43 6.25 5.87
C MET A 74 2.14 5.05 6.53
N ASN A 75 3.45 4.88 6.30
CA ASN A 75 4.24 3.86 6.97
C ASN A 75 4.35 4.10 8.48
N ILE A 76 4.45 5.36 8.93
CA ILE A 76 4.46 5.69 10.37
C ILE A 76 3.13 5.29 11.02
N ILE A 77 1.99 5.58 10.37
CA ILE A 77 0.66 5.19 10.86
C ILE A 77 0.56 3.66 10.90
N VAL A 78 0.89 2.97 9.81
CA VAL A 78 0.84 1.51 9.73
C VAL A 78 1.72 0.89 10.81
N PHE A 79 2.96 1.36 10.97
CA PHE A 79 3.89 0.88 12.00
C PHE A 79 3.37 1.13 13.43
N SER A 80 2.76 2.28 13.68
CA SER A 80 2.17 2.61 14.99
C SER A 80 0.97 1.71 15.31
N VAL A 81 0.10 1.47 14.33
CA VAL A 81 -1.03 0.53 14.46
C VAL A 81 -0.50 -0.90 14.67
N PHE A 82 0.54 -1.29 13.95
CA PHE A 82 1.19 -2.60 14.09
C PHE A 82 1.71 -2.81 15.51
N ILE A 83 2.43 -1.82 16.08
CA ILE A 83 2.90 -1.87 17.46
C ILE A 83 1.72 -1.99 18.43
N PHE A 84 0.66 -1.20 18.25
CA PHE A 84 -0.50 -1.20 19.15
C PHE A 84 -1.30 -2.51 19.17
N PHE A 85 -1.32 -3.25 18.06
CA PHE A 85 -2.02 -4.54 17.99
C PHE A 85 -1.15 -5.74 18.38
N ILE A 86 0.19 -5.60 18.37
CA ILE A 86 1.12 -6.69 18.69
C ILE A 86 1.66 -6.60 20.13
N PHE A 87 1.83 -5.41 20.69
CA PHE A 87 2.25 -5.16 22.08
C PHE A 87 1.10 -4.62 22.92
#